data_AF-A0A2E6GET5-F1
#
_entry.id   AF-A0A2E6GET5-F1
#
_cell.length_a   1.000
_cell.length_b   1.000
_cell.length_c   1.000
_cell.angle_alpha   90.00
_cell.angle_beta   90.00
_cell.angle_gamma   90.00
#
_symmetry.space_group_name_H-M   'P 1'
#
loop_
_entity.id
_entity.type
_entity.pdbx_description
1 polymer ?
#
loop_
_entity_poly.entity_id
_entity_poly.type
_entity_poly.pdbx_seq_one_letter_code
_entity_poly.pdbx_strand_id
1 'polypeptide(L)'
;MVNNLNFKEHLIDDTFMYVYGISTVDLTCNGFLDIIAVDTNIGLYWYENDGNGNFVKHVIHEKPGEWLERHTVGDINNDGKPEIIFVDNIGGSLLWFEYDGDPRD
;
A
#
# COMPACT_ATOMS: atom_id res chain seq x y z
N MET A 1 31.82 -13.62 -17.62
CA MET A 1 31.73 -13.80 -16.16
C MET A 1 30.35 -13.35 -15.74
N VAL A 2 29.59 -14.17 -15.02
CA VAL A 2 28.29 -13.75 -14.44
C VAL A 2 28.60 -13.21 -13.05
N ASN A 3 28.26 -11.95 -12.80
CA ASN A 3 28.33 -11.39 -11.46
C ASN A 3 27.15 -11.94 -10.65
N ASN A 4 27.43 -12.70 -9.60
CA ASN A 4 26.41 -13.09 -8.64
C ASN A 4 26.06 -11.87 -7.79
N LEU A 5 24.78 -11.53 -7.77
CA LEU A 5 24.23 -10.49 -6.90
C LEU A 5 24.03 -11.08 -5.49
N ASN A 6 24.36 -10.29 -4.46
CA ASN A 6 24.16 -10.67 -3.07
C ASN A 6 22.89 -9.97 -2.55
N PHE A 7 21.76 -10.66 -2.59
CA PHE A 7 20.52 -10.19 -1.99
C PHE A 7 20.34 -10.75 -0.58
N LYS A 8 19.69 -9.99 0.31
CA LYS A 8 19.24 -10.44 1.62
C LYS A 8 17.71 -10.35 1.66
N GLU A 9 17.07 -11.43 2.10
CA GLU A 9 15.63 -11.48 2.31
C GLU A 9 15.24 -10.83 3.65
N HIS A 10 14.14 -10.09 3.64
CA HIS A 10 13.51 -9.49 4.82
C HIS A 10 12.01 -9.77 4.75
N LEU A 11 11.50 -10.57 5.69
CA LEU A 11 10.07 -10.79 5.83
C LEU A 11 9.43 -9.55 6.46
N ILE A 12 8.40 -9.00 5.81
CA ILE A 12 7.61 -7.87 6.32
C ILE A 12 6.32 -8.38 6.99
N ASP A 13 5.57 -9.24 6.30
CA ASP A 13 4.32 -9.83 6.81
C ASP A 13 4.02 -11.14 6.04
N ASP A 14 3.63 -12.19 6.75
CA ASP A 14 3.24 -13.52 6.23
C ASP A 14 1.77 -13.89 6.51
N THR A 15 0.96 -12.92 6.95
CA THR A 15 -0.43 -13.14 7.39
C THR A 15 -1.46 -13.04 6.27
N PHE A 16 -1.05 -12.63 5.08
CA PHE A 16 -1.95 -12.47 3.94
C PHE A 16 -2.46 -13.81 3.40
N MET A 17 -3.74 -13.84 3.03
CA MET A 17 -4.32 -14.98 2.33
C MET A 17 -3.95 -14.98 0.85
N TYR A 18 -4.03 -13.82 0.17
CA TYR A 18 -3.65 -13.69 -1.23
C TYR A 18 -3.24 -12.24 -1.58
N VAL A 19 -1.92 -12.04 -1.72
CA VAL A 19 -1.33 -10.74 -2.09
C VAL A 19 -1.14 -10.66 -3.60
N TYR A 20 -1.64 -9.58 -4.22
CA TYR A 20 -1.47 -9.38 -5.65
C TYR A 20 -0.95 -7.98 -5.99
N GLY A 21 -1.72 -6.94 -5.65
CA GLY A 21 -1.31 -5.56 -5.84
C GLY A 21 -0.29 -5.11 -4.80
N ILE A 22 0.80 -4.49 -5.25
CA ILE A 22 1.75 -3.76 -4.40
C ILE A 22 2.19 -2.46 -5.08
N SER A 23 2.34 -1.39 -4.31
CA SER A 23 2.97 -0.15 -4.75
C SER A 23 3.79 0.47 -3.63
N THR A 24 4.66 1.41 -3.99
CA THR A 24 5.43 2.21 -3.03
C THR A 24 5.09 3.69 -3.19
N VAL A 25 4.96 4.40 -2.08
CA VAL A 25 4.64 5.83 -2.05
C VAL A 25 5.14 6.45 -0.75
N ASP A 26 5.58 7.70 -0.75
CA ASP A 26 5.85 8.45 0.49
C ASP A 26 4.53 9.07 0.98
N LEU A 27 3.79 8.35 1.81
CA LEU A 27 2.44 8.76 2.24
C LEU A 27 2.52 9.87 3.30
N THR A 28 3.59 9.92 4.08
CA THR A 28 3.76 10.93 5.15
C THR A 28 4.59 12.14 4.72
N CYS A 29 5.03 12.19 3.46
CA CYS A 29 5.93 13.21 2.92
C CYS A 29 7.22 13.37 3.75
N ASN A 30 7.72 12.27 4.32
CA ASN A 30 8.88 12.25 5.21
C ASN A 30 10.19 11.90 4.48
N GLY A 31 10.11 11.60 3.18
CA GLY A 31 11.23 11.21 2.32
C GLY A 31 11.49 9.71 2.26
N PHE A 32 10.71 8.88 2.95
CA PHE A 32 10.83 7.43 2.95
C PHE A 32 9.65 6.81 2.20
N LEU A 33 9.96 5.90 1.27
CA LEU A 33 8.91 5.15 0.58
C LEU A 33 8.30 4.12 1.54
N ASP A 34 7.00 4.21 1.68
CA ASP A 34 6.14 3.24 2.32
C ASP A 34 5.67 2.19 1.31
N ILE A 35 4.98 1.15 1.79
CA ILE A 35 4.37 0.12 0.94
C ILE A 35 2.85 0.14 1.10
N ILE A 36 2.13 0.12 -0.02
CA ILE A 36 0.71 -0.18 -0.06
C ILE A 36 0.54 -1.61 -0.59
N ALA A 37 -0.08 -2.47 0.21
CA ALA A 37 -0.32 -3.85 -0.14
C ALA A 37 -1.78 -4.23 0.11
N VAL A 38 -2.26 -5.18 -0.67
CA VAL A 38 -3.65 -5.62 -0.63
C VAL A 38 -3.72 -7.10 -0.29
N ASP A 39 -4.62 -7.46 0.63
CA ASP A 39 -5.14 -8.81 0.72
C ASP A 39 -6.43 -8.84 -0.07
N THR A 40 -6.41 -9.57 -1.18
CA THR A 40 -7.41 -9.48 -2.25
C THR A 40 -8.84 -9.64 -1.76
N ASN A 41 -9.08 -10.33 -0.64
CA ASN A 41 -10.44 -10.59 -0.11
C ASN A 41 -10.67 -10.09 1.33
N ILE A 42 -9.73 -9.31 1.87
CA ILE A 42 -9.81 -8.81 3.25
C ILE A 42 -9.71 -7.29 3.26
N GLY A 43 -8.65 -6.73 2.70
CA GLY A 43 -8.41 -5.31 2.86
C GLY A 43 -7.15 -4.76 2.23
N LEU A 44 -7.00 -3.48 2.46
CA LEU A 44 -5.94 -2.62 1.99
C LEU A 44 -5.13 -2.14 3.19
N TYR A 45 -3.81 -2.30 3.08
CA TYR A 45 -2.89 -2.02 4.17
C TYR A 45 -1.78 -1.07 3.72
N TRP A 46 -1.40 -0.20 4.64
CA TRP A 46 -0.23 0.66 4.53
C TRP A 46 0.84 0.14 5.48
N TYR A 47 2.06 0.00 4.98
CA TYR A 47 3.24 -0.34 5.76
C TYR A 47 4.13 0.88 5.81
N GLU A 48 4.05 1.63 6.91
CA GLU A 48 4.83 2.83 7.16
C GLU A 48 6.30 2.45 7.39
N ASN A 49 7.20 3.05 6.64
CA ASN A 49 8.63 2.82 6.73
C ASN A 49 9.29 3.80 7.70
N ASP A 50 10.03 3.30 8.68
CA ASP A 50 10.81 4.11 9.61
C ASP A 50 12.11 4.72 9.00
N GLY A 51 12.32 4.52 7.71
CA GLY A 51 13.52 4.93 6.96
C GLY A 51 14.67 3.92 7.02
N ASN A 52 14.55 2.85 7.81
CA ASN A 52 15.52 1.77 7.92
C ASN A 52 14.98 0.43 7.40
N GLY A 53 13.78 0.43 6.81
CA GLY A 53 13.10 -0.78 6.35
C GLY A 53 12.46 -1.59 7.48
N ASN A 54 12.20 -0.97 8.64
CA ASN A 54 11.27 -1.52 9.61
C ASN A 54 9.89 -0.92 9.33
N PHE A 55 8.88 -1.79 9.27
CA PHE A 55 7.54 -1.40 8.83
C PHE A 55 6.51 -1.53 9.94
N VAL A 56 5.62 -0.53 10.05
CA VAL A 56 4.41 -0.60 10.88
C VAL A 56 3.20 -0.77 9.98
N LYS A 57 2.40 -1.80 10.23
CA LYS A 57 1.17 -2.08 9.46
C LYS A 57 -0.01 -1.25 9.97
N HIS A 58 -0.67 -0.57 9.06
CA HIS A 58 -1.90 0.20 9.25
C HIS A 58 -2.99 -0.32 8.31
N VAL A 59 -4.24 -0.29 8.77
CA VAL A 59 -5.41 -0.67 7.96
C VAL A 59 -6.00 0.59 7.35
N ILE A 60 -6.00 0.68 6.00
CA ILE A 60 -6.66 1.79 5.30
C ILE A 60 -8.14 1.43 5.08
N HIS A 61 -8.41 0.19 4.67
CA HIS A 61 -9.75 -0.27 4.37
C HIS A 61 -9.85 -1.78 4.59
N GLU A 62 -10.91 -2.23 5.25
CA GLU A 62 -11.15 -3.65 5.51
C GLU A 62 -12.64 -3.94 5.35
N LYS A 63 -12.98 -4.64 4.28
CA LYS A 63 -14.37 -5.00 3.98
C LYS A 63 -14.43 -6.41 3.40
N PRO A 64 -14.95 -7.38 4.17
CA PRO A 64 -15.13 -8.74 3.68
C PRO A 64 -16.02 -8.79 2.44
N GLY A 65 -15.60 -9.59 1.45
CA GLY A 65 -16.36 -9.82 0.22
C GLY A 65 -16.13 -8.77 -0.88
N GLU A 66 -15.20 -7.84 -0.70
CA GLU A 66 -14.63 -7.07 -1.80
C GLU A 66 -13.46 -7.81 -2.45
N TRP A 67 -13.17 -7.49 -3.71
CA TRP A 67 -12.02 -8.04 -4.43
C TRP A 67 -11.10 -6.92 -4.94
N LEU A 68 -10.17 -6.50 -4.09
CA LEU A 68 -9.25 -5.40 -4.36
C LEU A 68 -7.93 -5.96 -4.92
N GLU A 69 -7.83 -6.10 -6.24
CA GLU A 69 -6.62 -6.67 -6.88
C GLU A 69 -5.63 -5.62 -7.40
N ARG A 70 -6.15 -4.46 -7.80
CA ARG A 70 -5.40 -3.48 -8.57
C ARG A 70 -5.53 -2.12 -7.91
N HIS A 71 -4.40 -1.45 -7.86
CA HIS A 71 -4.34 -0.10 -7.33
C HIS A 71 -3.27 0.74 -8.00
N THR A 72 -3.39 2.05 -7.82
CA THR A 72 -2.36 3.02 -8.13
C THR A 72 -2.35 4.10 -7.07
N VAL A 73 -1.24 4.82 -6.99
CA VAL A 73 -1.03 5.96 -6.09
C VAL A 73 -0.74 7.20 -6.93
N GLY A 74 -1.14 8.37 -6.45
CA GLY A 74 -0.78 9.65 -7.06
C GLY A 74 -1.54 10.83 -6.47
N ASP A 75 -0.94 12.01 -6.54
CA ASP A 75 -1.58 13.28 -6.18
C ASP A 75 -2.55 13.66 -7.30
N ILE A 76 -3.84 13.36 -7.10
CA ILE A 76 -4.91 13.54 -8.08
C ILE A 76 -5.64 14.86 -7.84
N ASN A 77 -5.76 15.27 -6.58
CA ASN A 77 -6.44 16.51 -6.21
C ASN A 77 -5.51 17.74 -6.24
N ASN A 78 -4.20 17.56 -6.47
CA ASN A 78 -3.17 18.59 -6.52
C ASN A 78 -3.01 19.33 -5.18
N ASP A 79 -3.11 18.61 -4.06
CA ASP A 79 -2.86 19.12 -2.71
C ASP A 79 -1.41 18.87 -2.22
N GLY A 80 -0.61 18.15 -3.02
CA GLY A 80 0.77 17.80 -2.70
C GLY A 80 0.90 16.49 -1.91
N LYS A 81 -0.17 15.72 -1.75
CA LYS A 81 -0.20 14.41 -1.12
C LYS A 81 -0.72 13.36 -2.08
N PRO A 82 -0.22 12.12 -2.00
CA PRO A 82 -0.71 11.05 -2.86
C PRO A 82 -2.00 10.44 -2.32
N GLU A 83 -3.05 10.45 -3.15
CA GLU A 83 -4.20 9.58 -2.97
C GLU A 83 -3.89 8.14 -3.39
N ILE A 84 -4.73 7.22 -2.91
CA ILE A 84 -4.67 5.82 -3.32
C ILE A 84 -5.98 5.39 -3.98
N ILE A 85 -5.88 4.78 -5.16
CA ILE A 85 -7.00 4.51 -6.07
C ILE A 85 -7.09 3.02 -6.34
N PHE A 86 -8.30 2.47 -6.22
CA PHE A 86 -8.55 1.03 -6.26
C PHE A 86 -9.80 0.69 -7.04
N VAL A 87 -9.83 -0.54 -7.56
CA VAL A 87 -11.02 -1.15 -8.12
C VAL A 87 -11.48 -2.31 -7.24
N ASP A 88 -12.75 -2.29 -6.85
CA ASP A 88 -13.44 -3.45 -6.32
C ASP A 88 -14.02 -4.25 -7.49
N ASN A 89 -13.37 -5.37 -7.81
CA ASN A 89 -13.75 -6.20 -8.95
C ASN A 89 -15.10 -6.90 -8.75
N ILE A 90 -15.55 -7.12 -7.50
CA ILE A 90 -16.85 -7.73 -7.20
C ILE A 90 -17.94 -6.67 -7.21
N GLY A 91 -17.76 -5.60 -6.44
CA GLY A 91 -18.76 -4.53 -6.31
C GLY A 91 -18.84 -3.62 -7.54
N GLY A 92 -17.89 -3.71 -8.48
CA GLY A 92 -17.86 -2.92 -9.71
C GLY A 92 -17.61 -1.43 -9.46
N SER A 93 -16.93 -1.10 -8.36
CA SER A 93 -16.71 0.27 -7.90
C SER A 93 -15.26 0.70 -8.09
N LEU A 94 -15.06 1.98 -8.40
CA LEU A 94 -13.76 2.67 -8.37
C LEU A 94 -13.75 3.55 -7.11
N LEU A 95 -12.77 3.33 -6.24
CA LEU A 95 -12.60 4.04 -4.98
C LEU A 95 -11.30 4.83 -5.03
N TRP A 96 -11.29 6.00 -4.41
CA TRP A 96 -10.06 6.71 -4.05
C TRP A 96 -10.10 7.02 -2.56
N PHE A 97 -8.94 6.98 -1.92
CA PHE A 97 -8.77 7.24 -0.49
C PHE A 97 -7.83 8.43 -0.36
N GLU A 98 -8.33 9.50 0.25
CA GLU A 98 -7.61 10.73 0.56
C GLU A 98 -7.49 10.90 2.08
N TYR A 99 -6.53 11.70 2.51
CA TYR A 99 -6.34 12.04 3.91
C TYR A 99 -5.92 13.51 4.07
N ASP A 100 -6.58 14.18 5.01
CA ASP A 100 -6.20 15.50 5.45
C ASP A 100 -5.12 15.40 6.54
N GLY A 101 -4.23 16.39 6.59
CA GLY A 101 -3.09 16.34 7.51
C GLY A 101 -2.16 15.13 7.27
N ASP A 102 -1.93 14.38 8.34
CA ASP A 102 -1.03 13.22 8.42
C ASP A 102 -1.85 11.91 8.41
N PRO A 103 -1.50 10.90 7.60
CA PRO A 103 -2.29 9.65 7.50
C PRO A 103 -2.29 8.81 8.78
N ARG A 104 -1.56 9.22 9.82
CA ARG A 104 -1.49 8.55 11.13
C ARG A 104 -2.52 9.05 12.15
N ASP A 105 -3.17 10.18 11.87
CA ASP A 105 -4.18 10.81 12.73
C ASP A 105 -5.60 10.38 12.38
#